data_AF-A0A3S9QK74-F1
#
_entry.id   AF-A0A3S9QK74-F1
#
_cell.length_a   1.000
_cell.length_b   1.000
_cell.length_c   1.000
_cell.angle_alpha   90.00
_cell.angle_beta   90.00
_cell.angle_gamma   90.00
#
_symmetry.space_group_name_H-M   'P 1'
#
loop_
_entity.id
_entity.type
_entity.pdbx_description
1 polymer ?
#
loop_
_entity_poly.entity_id
_entity_poly.type
_entity_poly.pdbx_seq_one_letter_code
_entity_poly.pdbx_strand_id
1 'polypeptide(L)'
;MSFQNPLAQLINAPQESDAWRWGNVVGVGPVRVRLDGDSEPLGVTPDVLCGVQVGDRVRVQISNRRMVIVGKLGGAPTGGGGEPGPQGPPGPQGPPGPQGLTGPQGPRGYTGDTGPQGPPGPPGPPGEGGGGAVLPAGVIQMWAGQASSVPSGWLLCDGRVLNKSQYPALYAALGTSYGGSAYQGTFALPNFAGRFPAGQTGARAGMSGVGKTGGEYEHRLTLAEIPNATGSFVFHGQEQGGPAWQPSGVFGGSEMDHYQYKALSESYTGASSIKSVNFSLGGGGQAHNNMPPYLTTNFIIKI
;
A
#
# COMPACT_ATOMS: atom_id res chain seq x y z
N MET A 1 56.73 -49.79 16.36
CA MET A 1 55.77 -48.68 16.12
C MET A 1 55.27 -48.82 14.69
N SER A 2 54.13 -49.50 14.51
CA SER A 2 53.53 -49.69 13.19
C SER A 2 52.61 -48.51 12.87
N PHE A 3 52.92 -47.76 11.82
CA PHE A 3 52.02 -46.77 11.25
C PHE A 3 50.83 -47.51 10.62
N GLN A 4 49.68 -47.52 11.30
CA GLN A 4 48.42 -47.93 10.69
C GLN A 4 47.97 -46.83 9.73
N ASN A 5 47.90 -47.17 8.45
CA ASN A 5 47.33 -46.31 7.42
C ASN A 5 45.80 -46.27 7.60
N PRO A 6 45.19 -45.13 7.97
CA PRO A 6 43.76 -45.05 8.27
C PRO A 6 42.86 -45.30 7.05
N LEU A 7 43.39 -45.21 5.82
CA LEU A 7 42.65 -45.57 4.61
C LEU A 7 42.44 -47.09 4.46
N ALA A 8 43.28 -47.92 5.07
CA ALA A 8 43.19 -49.37 4.92
C ALA A 8 42.06 -50.00 5.75
N GLN A 9 41.66 -49.37 6.86
CA GLN A 9 40.53 -49.86 7.68
C GLN A 9 39.16 -49.54 7.09
N LEU A 10 39.06 -48.60 6.14
CA LEU A 10 37.82 -48.31 5.41
C LEU A 10 37.56 -49.25 4.22
N ILE A 11 38.54 -50.08 3.82
CA ILE A 11 38.43 -50.94 2.63
C ILE A 11 37.84 -52.32 2.96
N ASN A 12 37.86 -52.75 4.23
CA ASN A 12 37.39 -54.08 4.66
C ASN A 12 36.18 -54.04 5.61
N ALA A 13 35.47 -52.92 5.69
CA ALA A 13 34.17 -52.91 6.39
C ALA A 13 33.15 -53.73 5.57
N PRO A 14 32.37 -54.61 6.21
CA PRO A 14 31.36 -55.42 5.51
C PRO A 14 30.41 -54.52 4.71
N GLN A 15 29.92 -55.05 3.58
CA GLN A 15 28.94 -54.45 2.68
C GLN A 15 27.57 -54.26 3.36
N GLU A 16 27.52 -53.54 4.47
CA GLU A 16 26.30 -53.09 5.14
C GLU A 16 26.51 -51.70 5.74
N SER A 17 25.92 -50.71 5.06
CA SER A 17 25.20 -49.53 5.58
C SER A 17 25.53 -48.29 4.76
N ASP A 18 24.47 -47.56 4.39
CA ASP A 18 24.52 -46.13 4.11
C ASP A 18 24.98 -45.39 5.37
N ALA A 19 26.28 -45.49 5.67
CA ALA A 19 26.87 -44.94 6.86
C ALA A 19 27.06 -43.43 6.68
N TRP A 20 26.15 -42.67 7.27
CA TRP A 20 26.25 -41.21 7.34
C TRP A 20 27.19 -40.79 8.46
N ARG A 21 28.13 -39.89 8.18
CA ARG A 21 29.00 -39.29 9.21
C ARG A 21 28.89 -37.77 9.21
N TRP A 22 29.06 -37.17 10.37
CA TRP A 22 29.18 -35.73 10.53
C TRP A 22 30.64 -35.29 10.33
N GLY A 23 30.81 -34.08 9.79
CA GLY A 23 32.12 -33.47 9.62
C GLY A 23 32.05 -31.96 9.41
N ASN A 24 33.22 -31.32 9.42
CA ASN A 24 33.37 -29.89 9.18
C ASN A 24 34.10 -29.64 7.86
N VAL A 25 33.64 -28.66 7.09
CA VAL A 25 34.31 -28.23 5.86
C VAL A 25 35.57 -27.45 6.21
N VAL A 26 36.72 -27.88 5.68
CA VAL A 26 38.03 -27.26 5.97
C VAL A 26 38.70 -26.63 4.75
N GLY A 27 38.13 -26.82 3.55
CA GLY A 27 38.63 -26.21 2.31
C GLY A 27 37.64 -26.36 1.16
N VAL A 28 37.66 -25.41 0.22
CA VAL A 28 36.66 -25.30 -0.88
C VAL A 28 37.28 -25.20 -2.29
N GLY A 29 38.62 -25.17 -2.44
CA GLY A 29 39.29 -25.12 -3.74
C GLY A 29 39.50 -26.48 -4.42
N PRO A 30 39.67 -27.55 -3.64
CA PRO A 30 38.79 -28.71 -3.74
C PRO A 30 38.06 -28.94 -2.40
N VAL A 31 36.80 -29.37 -2.43
CA VAL A 31 36.01 -29.55 -1.20
C VAL A 31 36.65 -30.63 -0.33
N ARG A 32 37.04 -30.23 0.89
CA ARG A 32 37.61 -31.12 1.91
C ARG A 32 36.79 -31.07 3.17
N VAL A 33 36.45 -32.24 3.69
CA VAL A 33 35.70 -32.41 4.94
C VAL A 33 36.53 -33.22 5.91
N ARG A 34 36.69 -32.71 7.13
CA ARG A 34 37.23 -33.48 8.25
C ARG A 34 36.06 -34.09 9.01
N LEU A 35 35.94 -35.41 8.96
CA LEU A 35 34.91 -36.15 9.69
C LEU A 35 35.24 -36.20 11.18
N ASP A 36 34.22 -36.31 12.01
CA ASP A 36 34.43 -36.39 13.46
C ASP A 36 35.19 -37.66 13.83
N GLY A 37 36.26 -37.49 14.61
CA GLY A 37 37.15 -38.58 15.02
C GLY A 37 38.33 -38.83 14.08
N ASP A 38 38.35 -38.21 12.90
CA ASP A 38 39.44 -38.37 11.94
C ASP A 38 40.44 -37.20 12.07
N SER A 39 41.74 -37.50 12.08
CA SER A 39 42.79 -36.48 12.21
C SER A 39 43.02 -35.70 10.92
N GLU A 40 42.78 -36.34 9.77
CA GLU A 40 43.09 -35.78 8.45
C GLU A 40 41.81 -35.53 7.62
N PRO A 41 41.75 -34.41 6.87
CA PRO A 41 40.60 -34.10 6.04
C PRO A 41 40.61 -34.89 4.72
N LEU A 42 39.44 -35.38 4.34
CA LEU A 42 39.24 -36.19 3.15
C LEU A 42 38.66 -35.35 2.00
N GLY A 43 39.07 -35.69 0.77
CA GLY A 43 38.54 -35.07 -0.44
C GLY A 43 37.13 -35.58 -0.76
N VAL A 44 36.22 -34.67 -1.04
CA VAL A 44 34.84 -34.99 -1.42
C VAL A 44 34.72 -34.87 -2.94
N THR A 45 34.05 -35.84 -3.57
CA THR A 45 33.73 -35.72 -5.00
C THR A 45 32.63 -34.66 -5.13
N PRO A 46 32.79 -33.61 -5.95
CA PRO A 46 31.78 -32.58 -6.04
C PRO A 46 30.53 -33.18 -6.69
N ASP A 47 29.52 -33.44 -5.88
CA ASP A 47 28.16 -33.63 -6.36
C ASP A 47 27.36 -32.40 -5.95
N VAL A 48 26.69 -31.82 -6.93
CA VAL A 48 26.20 -30.45 -6.93
C VAL A 48 25.07 -30.34 -5.91
N LEU A 49 25.35 -29.85 -4.69
CA LEU A 49 24.34 -29.23 -3.81
C LEU A 49 25.01 -28.52 -2.63
N CYS A 50 24.60 -27.26 -2.46
CA CYS A 50 24.90 -26.30 -1.40
C CYS A 50 26.29 -25.62 -1.44
N GLY A 51 26.27 -24.29 -1.54
CA GLY A 51 27.44 -23.42 -1.39
C GLY A 51 28.01 -23.54 0.02
N VAL A 52 28.85 -24.55 0.21
CA VAL A 52 29.55 -24.78 1.46
C VAL A 52 30.69 -23.78 1.63
N GLN A 53 30.84 -23.28 2.84
CA GLN A 53 31.94 -22.44 3.27
C GLN A 53 32.79 -23.19 4.27
N VAL A 54 34.06 -22.78 4.39
CA VAL A 54 34.94 -23.28 5.45
C VAL A 54 34.29 -22.98 6.80
N GLY A 55 34.18 -24.00 7.65
CA GLY A 55 33.51 -23.94 8.94
C GLY A 55 32.09 -24.53 8.97
N ASP A 56 31.50 -24.84 7.81
CA ASP A 56 30.17 -25.46 7.78
C ASP A 56 30.17 -26.87 8.38
N ARG A 57 29.09 -27.17 9.12
CA ARG A 57 28.79 -28.50 9.64
C ARG A 57 27.95 -29.28 8.62
N VAL A 58 28.47 -30.39 8.13
CA VAL A 58 27.87 -31.15 7.02
C VAL A 58 27.71 -32.62 7.36
N ARG A 59 26.68 -33.23 6.75
CA ARG A 59 26.44 -34.67 6.77
C ARG A 59 26.95 -35.28 5.46
N VAL A 60 27.78 -36.31 5.57
CA VAL A 60 28.47 -36.94 4.44
C VAL A 60 28.07 -38.40 4.33
N GLN A 61 27.71 -38.83 3.12
CA GLN A 61 27.57 -40.24 2.74
C GLN A 61 28.89 -40.76 2.20
N ILE A 62 29.24 -41.99 2.56
CA ILE A 62 30.41 -42.68 2.01
C ILE A 62 29.91 -43.95 1.32
N SER A 63 30.06 -44.03 0.00
CA SER A 63 29.67 -45.21 -0.79
C SER A 63 30.63 -45.42 -1.96
N ASN A 64 31.05 -46.66 -2.20
CA ASN A 64 31.86 -47.07 -3.36
C ASN A 64 33.01 -46.11 -3.71
N ARG A 65 33.89 -45.83 -2.73
CA ARG A 65 35.06 -44.92 -2.82
C ARG A 65 34.73 -43.46 -3.16
N ARG A 66 33.46 -43.06 -3.09
CA ARG A 66 33.01 -41.67 -3.22
C ARG A 66 32.44 -41.17 -1.92
N MET A 67 32.73 -39.91 -1.63
CA MET A 67 32.16 -39.17 -0.51
C MET A 67 31.30 -38.06 -1.10
N VAL A 68 30.06 -37.93 -0.62
CA VAL A 68 29.07 -36.95 -1.10
C VAL A 68 28.44 -36.23 0.10
N ILE A 69 28.30 -34.91 0.01
CA ILE A 69 27.58 -34.12 1.03
C ILE A 69 26.09 -34.21 0.72
N VAL A 70 25.30 -34.61 1.71
CA VAL A 70 23.84 -34.81 1.56
C VAL A 70 23.01 -33.87 2.43
N GLY A 71 23.67 -33.05 3.24
CA GLY A 71 23.00 -32.06 4.07
C GLY A 71 24.01 -31.14 4.76
N LYS A 72 23.60 -29.88 4.93
CA LYS A 72 24.30 -28.88 5.74
C LYS A 72 23.40 -28.54 6.93
N LEU A 73 23.94 -28.63 8.14
CA LEU A 73 23.25 -28.03 9.29
C LEU A 73 23.47 -26.52 9.17
N GLY A 74 22.39 -25.74 9.06
CA GLY A 74 22.47 -24.29 9.00
C GLY A 74 23.13 -23.75 10.27
N GLY A 75 24.42 -23.47 10.20
CA GLY A 75 25.10 -22.64 11.18
C GLY A 75 24.52 -21.23 11.08
N ALA A 76 24.18 -20.65 12.24
CA ALA A 76 23.79 -19.25 12.33
C ALA A 76 24.77 -18.37 11.53
N PRO A 77 24.30 -17.30 10.85
CA PRO A 77 25.23 -16.37 10.23
C PRO A 77 26.15 -15.85 11.33
N THR A 78 27.45 -16.15 11.19
CA THR A 78 28.48 -15.44 11.96
C THR A 78 28.24 -13.96 11.69
N GLY A 79 27.82 -13.24 12.71
CA GLY A 79 27.56 -11.81 12.61
C GLY A 79 28.82 -11.08 12.21
N GLY A 80 28.97 -10.83 10.91
CA GLY A 80 29.75 -9.70 10.43
C GLY A 80 29.01 -8.46 10.86
N GLY A 81 29.57 -7.74 11.83
CA GLY A 81 29.07 -6.44 12.25
C GLY A 81 28.87 -5.57 11.02
N GLY A 82 27.69 -4.97 10.91
CA GLY A 82 27.44 -3.97 9.88
C GLY A 82 28.47 -2.86 10.03
N GLU A 83 29.19 -2.57 8.94
CA GLU A 83 29.94 -1.33 8.86
C GLU A 83 28.95 -0.19 9.10
N PRO A 84 29.26 0.77 10.01
CA PRO A 84 28.45 1.97 10.15
C PRO A 84 28.24 2.60 8.79
N GLY A 85 26.97 2.82 8.42
CA GLY A 85 26.63 3.42 7.13
C GLY A 85 27.43 4.73 6.96
N PRO A 86 27.92 5.02 5.74
CA PRO A 86 28.68 6.24 5.50
C PRO A 86 27.89 7.43 6.02
N GLN A 87 28.55 8.31 6.78
CA GLN A 87 27.95 9.55 7.24
C GLN A 87 27.34 10.26 6.03
N GLY A 88 26.06 10.60 6.13
CA GLY A 88 25.35 11.29 5.05
C GLY A 88 26.12 12.54 4.62
N PRO A 89 26.06 12.90 3.32
CA PRO A 89 26.72 14.10 2.83
C PRO A 89 26.33 15.31 3.69
N PRO A 90 27.26 16.26 3.95
CA PRO A 90 26.92 17.51 4.61
C PRO A 90 25.68 18.13 3.96
N GLY A 91 24.73 18.55 4.79
CA GLY A 91 23.52 19.20 4.29
C GLY A 91 23.90 20.39 3.39
N PRO A 92 23.08 20.70 2.36
CA PRO A 92 23.34 21.84 1.50
C PRO A 92 23.53 23.10 2.36
N GLN A 93 24.55 23.90 2.02
CA GLN A 93 24.75 25.19 2.67
C GLN A 93 23.45 25.98 2.61
N GLY A 94 23.01 26.50 3.77
CA GLY A 94 21.79 27.31 3.84
C GLY A 94 21.85 28.47 2.84
N PRO A 95 20.69 28.92 2.32
CA PRO A 95 20.65 30.05 1.42
C PRO A 95 21.37 31.26 2.05
N PRO A 96 22.11 32.07 1.25
CA PRO A 96 22.72 33.29 1.74
C PRO A 96 21.69 34.11 2.53
N GLY A 97 22.10 34.59 3.71
CA GLY A 97 21.24 35.42 4.54
C GLY A 97 20.71 36.62 3.74
N PRO A 98 19.49 37.11 4.02
CA PRO A 98 18.96 38.29 3.34
C PRO A 98 19.97 39.43 3.46
N GLN A 99 20.29 40.06 2.33
CA GLN A 99 21.16 41.22 2.29
C GLN A 99 20.63 42.28 3.27
N GLY A 100 21.50 42.80 4.13
CA GLY A 100 21.13 43.74 5.17
C GLY A 100 20.37 44.94 4.60
N LEU A 101 19.36 45.41 5.35
CA LEU A 101 18.58 46.59 5.00
C LEU A 101 19.52 47.74 4.64
N THR A 102 19.32 48.34 3.46
CA THR A 102 20.01 49.55 3.01
C THR A 102 19.95 50.59 4.11
N GLY A 103 21.10 51.16 4.48
CA GLY A 103 21.19 52.17 5.53
C GLY A 103 20.25 53.36 5.28
N PRO A 104 19.81 54.06 6.33
CA PRO A 104 18.89 55.18 6.20
C PRO A 104 19.45 56.21 5.22
N GLN A 105 18.63 56.63 4.26
CA GLN A 105 18.99 57.66 3.29
C GLN A 105 19.39 58.94 4.05
N GLY A 106 20.54 59.51 3.69
CA GLY A 106 21.05 60.73 4.31
C GLY A 106 20.05 61.89 4.23
N PRO A 107 20.10 62.84 5.18
CA PRO A 107 19.15 63.94 5.25
C PRO A 107 19.13 64.73 3.93
N ARG A 108 17.93 64.96 3.41
CA ARG A 108 17.67 65.73 2.19
C ARG A 108 18.21 67.15 2.35
N GLY A 109 18.99 67.62 1.39
CA GLY A 109 19.46 69.00 1.34
C GLY A 109 18.29 69.99 1.21
N TYR A 110 18.40 71.12 1.91
CA TYR A 110 17.41 72.19 1.89
C TYR A 110 17.19 72.69 0.45
N THR A 111 15.98 72.52 -0.05
CA THR A 111 15.50 73.16 -1.28
C THR A 111 14.79 74.44 -0.86
N GLY A 112 15.10 75.56 -1.51
CA GLY A 112 14.60 76.90 -1.16
C GLY A 112 13.07 77.01 -1.15
N ASP A 113 12.59 78.00 -0.41
CA ASP A 113 11.18 78.24 -0.08
C ASP A 113 10.28 78.15 -1.33
N THR A 114 9.58 77.03 -1.46
CA THR A 114 8.48 76.87 -2.42
C THR A 114 7.28 77.61 -1.85
N GLY A 115 6.65 78.46 -2.67
CA GLY A 115 5.52 79.30 -2.26
C GLY A 115 4.38 78.52 -1.59
N PRO A 116 3.48 79.21 -0.87
CA PRO A 116 2.42 78.56 -0.10
C PRO A 116 1.66 77.59 -0.99
N GLN A 117 1.62 76.32 -0.57
CA GLN A 117 0.86 75.28 -1.24
C GLN A 117 -0.59 75.76 -1.35
N GLY A 118 -1.15 75.70 -2.57
CA GLY A 118 -2.56 76.02 -2.78
C GLY A 118 -3.46 75.19 -1.85
N PRO A 119 -4.65 75.67 -1.49
CA PRO A 119 -5.57 74.92 -0.64
C PRO A 119 -5.75 73.50 -1.22
N PRO A 120 -5.87 72.46 -0.37
CA PRO A 120 -6.17 71.12 -0.84
C PRO A 120 -7.33 71.17 -1.82
N GLY A 121 -7.20 70.51 -2.98
CA GLY A 121 -8.32 70.35 -3.89
C GLY A 121 -9.52 69.76 -3.12
N PRO A 122 -10.76 70.07 -3.51
CA PRO A 122 -11.92 69.44 -2.89
C PRO A 122 -11.69 67.92 -2.88
N PRO A 123 -12.08 67.21 -1.81
CA PRO A 123 -12.06 65.75 -1.83
C PRO A 123 -12.63 65.27 -3.16
N GLY A 124 -11.92 64.36 -3.82
CA GLY A 124 -12.47 63.71 -5.01
C GLY A 124 -13.89 63.22 -4.69
N PRO A 125 -14.80 63.16 -5.67
CA PRO A 125 -16.10 62.54 -5.43
C PRO A 125 -15.85 61.21 -4.73
N PRO A 126 -16.65 60.84 -3.71
CA PRO A 126 -16.54 59.55 -3.05
C PRO A 126 -16.35 58.49 -4.13
N GLY A 127 -15.25 57.74 -4.07
CA GLY A 127 -15.01 56.68 -5.05
C GLY A 127 -16.27 55.85 -5.12
N GLU A 128 -16.81 55.65 -6.33
CA GLU A 128 -17.99 54.82 -6.54
C GLU A 128 -17.82 53.55 -5.70
N GLY A 129 -18.69 53.39 -4.72
CA GLY A 129 -18.61 52.28 -3.78
C GLY A 129 -18.56 50.98 -4.57
N GLY A 130 -17.40 50.33 -4.53
CA GLY A 130 -17.16 48.99 -5.06
C GLY A 130 -17.86 48.70 -6.38
N GLY A 131 -17.29 49.16 -7.49
CA GLY A 131 -17.47 48.54 -8.80
C GLY A 131 -16.90 47.12 -8.83
N GLY A 132 -17.41 46.24 -7.97
CA GLY A 132 -17.33 44.80 -8.16
C GLY A 132 -18.26 44.46 -9.31
N ALA A 133 -17.83 43.62 -10.24
CA ALA A 133 -18.70 43.08 -11.27
C ALA A 133 -20.06 42.70 -10.65
N VAL A 134 -21.15 43.24 -11.20
CA VAL A 134 -22.50 42.90 -10.74
C VAL A 134 -22.70 41.43 -11.04
N LEU A 135 -22.50 40.57 -10.04
CA LEU A 135 -22.72 39.15 -10.18
C LEU A 135 -24.23 38.92 -10.34
N PRO A 136 -24.67 38.17 -11.37
CA PRO A 136 -26.08 37.85 -11.51
C PRO A 136 -26.57 37.00 -10.33
N ALA A 137 -27.87 37.09 -10.05
CA ALA A 137 -28.52 36.22 -9.09
C ALA A 137 -28.28 34.74 -9.47
N GLY A 138 -28.03 33.90 -8.48
CA GLY A 138 -27.73 32.49 -8.69
C GLY A 138 -26.25 32.14 -8.82
N VAL A 139 -25.35 33.13 -8.90
CA VAL A 139 -23.90 32.87 -8.81
C VAL A 139 -23.56 32.31 -7.45
N ILE A 140 -22.86 31.17 -7.45
CA ILE A 140 -22.37 30.51 -6.24
C ILE A 140 -20.89 30.85 -6.06
N GLN A 141 -20.50 31.16 -4.82
CA GLN A 141 -19.12 31.44 -4.46
C GLN A 141 -18.74 30.70 -3.17
N MET A 142 -17.47 30.34 -3.05
CA MET A 142 -16.92 29.83 -1.79
C MET A 142 -16.78 30.97 -0.79
N TRP A 143 -17.13 30.69 0.46
CA TRP A 143 -17.10 31.63 1.57
C TRP A 143 -16.37 31.01 2.77
N ALA A 144 -15.28 31.64 3.19
CA ALA A 144 -14.48 31.16 4.31
C ALA A 144 -15.02 31.61 5.68
N GLY A 145 -15.92 32.59 5.71
CA GLY A 145 -16.52 33.10 6.96
C GLY A 145 -17.58 32.16 7.54
N GLN A 146 -18.08 32.49 8.72
CA GLN A 146 -19.09 31.70 9.41
C GLN A 146 -20.46 31.78 8.71
N ALA A 147 -21.28 30.74 8.89
CA ALA A 147 -22.65 30.70 8.34
C ALA A 147 -23.56 31.79 8.91
N SER A 148 -23.30 32.23 10.15
CA SER A 148 -24.02 33.33 10.81
C SER A 148 -23.62 34.72 10.29
N SER A 149 -22.48 34.83 9.59
CA SER A 149 -21.92 36.09 9.10
C SER A 149 -21.97 36.19 7.58
N VAL A 150 -22.95 35.55 6.94
CA VAL A 150 -23.14 35.66 5.48
C VAL A 150 -23.45 37.13 5.14
N PRO A 151 -22.71 37.75 4.19
CA PRO A 151 -22.92 39.15 3.84
C PRO A 151 -24.31 39.45 3.28
N SER A 152 -24.77 40.70 3.43
CA SER A 152 -26.00 41.15 2.79
C SER A 152 -25.93 40.97 1.26
N GLY A 153 -27.07 40.61 0.65
CA GLY A 153 -27.15 40.29 -0.78
C GLY A 153 -26.72 38.87 -1.15
N TRP A 154 -26.42 38.03 -0.16
CA TRP A 154 -26.08 36.61 -0.30
C TRP A 154 -26.91 35.74 0.64
N LEU A 155 -27.14 34.49 0.25
CA LEU A 155 -27.71 33.45 1.11
C LEU A 155 -26.74 32.28 1.21
N LEU A 156 -26.83 31.49 2.28
CA LEU A 156 -26.11 30.23 2.40
C LEU A 156 -26.76 29.17 1.49
N CYS A 157 -25.96 28.35 0.83
CA CYS A 157 -26.44 27.20 0.06
C CYS A 157 -26.71 25.99 0.98
N ASP A 158 -27.80 26.06 1.73
CA ASP A 158 -28.19 25.07 2.74
C ASP A 158 -29.44 24.24 2.37
N GLY A 159 -29.97 24.39 1.15
CA GLY A 159 -31.15 23.66 0.70
C GLY A 159 -32.49 24.23 1.16
N ARG A 160 -32.53 25.39 1.84
CA ARG A 160 -33.80 25.97 2.31
C ARG A 160 -34.75 26.26 1.14
N VAL A 161 -36.05 26.13 1.40
CA VAL A 161 -37.12 26.49 0.45
C VAL A 161 -37.46 27.97 0.59
N LEU A 162 -37.52 28.68 -0.53
CA LEU A 162 -37.80 30.10 -0.66
C LEU A 162 -39.05 30.35 -1.50
N ASN A 163 -39.65 31.52 -1.31
CA ASN A 163 -40.79 31.98 -2.10
C ASN A 163 -40.32 32.75 -3.35
N LYS A 164 -40.83 32.38 -4.53
CA LYS A 164 -40.45 33.02 -5.81
C LYS A 164 -40.86 34.50 -5.90
N SER A 165 -41.93 34.90 -5.20
CA SER A 165 -42.37 36.30 -5.18
C SER A 165 -41.41 37.19 -4.39
N GLN A 166 -40.71 36.64 -3.39
CA GLN A 166 -39.71 37.36 -2.61
C GLN A 166 -38.34 37.38 -3.30
N TYR A 167 -38.02 36.35 -4.08
CA TYR A 167 -36.72 36.17 -4.74
C TYR A 167 -36.88 35.86 -6.24
N PRO A 168 -37.45 36.77 -7.04
CA PRO A 168 -37.81 36.49 -8.45
C PRO A 168 -36.60 36.26 -9.34
N ALA A 169 -35.51 37.03 -9.17
CA ALA A 169 -34.28 36.88 -9.94
C ALA A 169 -33.60 35.54 -9.66
N LEU A 170 -33.59 35.12 -8.39
CA LEU A 170 -33.02 33.84 -7.99
C LEU A 170 -33.85 32.65 -8.50
N TYR A 171 -35.18 32.76 -8.47
CA TYR A 171 -36.07 31.77 -9.08
C TYR A 171 -35.86 31.67 -10.60
N ALA A 172 -35.67 32.80 -11.29
CA ALA A 172 -35.38 32.79 -12.73
C ALA A 172 -34.08 32.04 -13.06
N ALA A 173 -33.07 32.12 -12.18
CA ALA A 173 -31.79 31.43 -12.36
C ALA A 173 -31.86 29.93 -12.03
N LEU A 174 -32.57 29.55 -10.96
CA LEU A 174 -32.53 28.17 -10.44
C LEU A 174 -33.72 27.31 -10.88
N GLY A 175 -34.87 27.92 -11.12
CA GLY A 175 -36.15 27.23 -11.25
C GLY A 175 -36.40 26.35 -10.04
N THR A 176 -36.83 25.11 -10.28
CA THR A 176 -37.06 24.09 -9.23
C THR A 176 -35.98 23.00 -9.22
N SER A 177 -34.83 23.25 -9.85
CA SER A 177 -33.78 22.25 -10.07
C SER A 177 -33.21 21.65 -8.79
N TYR A 178 -33.30 22.38 -7.68
CA TYR A 178 -32.83 21.96 -6.35
C TYR A 178 -33.98 21.58 -5.39
N GLY A 179 -35.22 21.56 -5.89
CA GLY A 179 -36.43 21.28 -5.11
C GLY A 179 -37.41 22.46 -5.07
N GLY A 180 -38.46 22.31 -4.25
CA GLY A 180 -39.61 23.22 -4.18
C GLY A 180 -40.69 22.88 -5.22
N SER A 181 -41.70 23.74 -5.35
CA SER A 181 -42.84 23.52 -6.24
C SER A 181 -43.23 24.81 -6.96
N ALA A 182 -43.08 24.80 -8.29
CA ALA A 182 -43.46 25.94 -9.14
C ALA A 182 -44.94 26.32 -8.99
N TYR A 183 -45.80 25.30 -8.81
CA TYR A 183 -47.24 25.44 -8.56
C TYR A 183 -47.53 26.13 -7.23
N GLN A 184 -46.81 25.78 -6.17
CA GLN A 184 -46.94 26.41 -4.85
C GLN A 184 -46.18 27.74 -4.74
N GLY A 185 -45.51 28.17 -5.81
CA GLY A 185 -44.72 29.40 -5.83
C GLY A 185 -43.41 29.32 -5.05
N THR A 186 -42.85 28.14 -4.87
CA THR A 186 -41.63 27.91 -4.10
C THR A 186 -40.52 27.26 -4.93
N PHE A 187 -39.28 27.45 -4.47
CA PHE A 187 -38.09 26.79 -5.00
C PHE A 187 -37.08 26.59 -3.87
N ALA A 188 -36.15 25.65 -4.02
CA ALA A 188 -35.08 25.43 -3.04
C ALA A 188 -33.74 25.98 -3.53
N LEU A 189 -32.89 26.36 -2.57
CA LEU A 189 -31.47 26.63 -2.82
C LEU A 189 -30.68 25.32 -3.04
N PRO A 190 -29.50 25.38 -3.66
CA PRO A 190 -28.54 24.27 -3.58
C PRO A 190 -28.19 23.95 -2.13
N ASN A 191 -27.90 22.67 -1.84
CA ASN A 191 -27.41 22.24 -0.54
C ASN A 191 -26.00 21.65 -0.66
N PHE A 192 -24.98 22.43 -0.31
CA PHE A 192 -23.59 21.98 -0.36
C PHE A 192 -23.09 21.35 0.95
N ALA A 193 -23.95 21.18 1.97
CA ALA A 193 -23.53 20.54 3.23
C ALA A 193 -23.00 19.11 2.96
N GLY A 194 -21.71 18.91 3.21
CA GLY A 194 -21.00 17.65 2.97
C GLY A 194 -20.79 17.28 1.49
N ARG A 195 -21.08 18.18 0.54
CA ARG A 195 -21.02 17.86 -0.90
C ARG A 195 -19.92 18.62 -1.61
N PHE A 196 -19.26 17.93 -2.55
CA PHE A 196 -18.35 18.56 -3.50
C PHE A 196 -19.10 19.01 -4.76
N PRO A 197 -18.84 20.22 -5.29
CA PRO A 197 -19.40 20.64 -6.56
C PRO A 197 -18.81 19.81 -7.71
N ALA A 198 -19.66 19.37 -8.62
CA ALA A 198 -19.27 18.70 -9.85
C ALA A 198 -19.89 19.43 -11.04
N GLY A 199 -19.13 19.55 -12.14
CA GLY A 199 -19.65 20.13 -13.38
C GLY A 199 -20.76 19.26 -13.95
N GLN A 200 -21.89 19.88 -14.30
CA GLN A 200 -22.95 19.16 -15.01
C GLN A 200 -22.46 18.71 -16.39
N THR A 201 -22.87 17.53 -16.82
CA THR A 201 -22.56 16.98 -18.14
C THR A 201 -23.65 16.01 -18.59
N GLY A 202 -24.03 16.10 -19.86
CA GLY A 202 -24.91 15.11 -20.48
C GLY A 202 -24.26 13.74 -20.67
N ALA A 203 -22.93 13.65 -20.57
CA ALA A 203 -22.19 12.41 -20.82
C ALA A 203 -22.33 11.36 -19.70
N ARG A 204 -22.77 11.76 -18.50
CA ARG A 204 -22.92 10.86 -17.35
C ARG A 204 -24.29 11.04 -16.73
N ALA A 205 -25.09 9.97 -16.69
CA ALA A 205 -26.49 10.02 -16.26
C ALA A 205 -26.70 10.68 -14.88
N GLY A 206 -25.83 10.40 -13.91
CA GLY A 206 -25.87 11.00 -12.57
C GLY A 206 -25.47 12.48 -12.49
N MET A 207 -25.01 13.08 -13.60
CA MET A 207 -24.56 14.48 -13.70
C MET A 207 -25.30 15.24 -14.81
N SER A 208 -26.37 14.65 -15.37
CA SER A 208 -27.16 15.26 -16.43
C SER A 208 -28.15 16.27 -15.84
N GLY A 209 -27.70 17.51 -15.74
CA GLY A 209 -28.44 18.66 -15.21
C GLY A 209 -27.93 19.13 -13.83
N VAL A 210 -28.21 20.40 -13.53
CA VAL A 210 -27.95 21.00 -12.22
C VAL A 210 -28.84 20.39 -11.14
N GLY A 211 -28.37 20.39 -9.88
CA GLY A 211 -29.10 19.86 -8.73
C GLY A 211 -29.10 18.33 -8.59
N LYS A 212 -28.51 17.60 -9.54
CA LYS A 212 -28.26 16.16 -9.36
C LYS A 212 -27.20 15.91 -8.31
N THR A 213 -27.40 14.85 -7.52
CA THR A 213 -26.49 14.44 -6.44
C THR A 213 -26.08 12.98 -6.61
N GLY A 214 -24.87 12.64 -6.18
CA GLY A 214 -24.35 11.28 -6.15
C GLY A 214 -23.04 11.23 -5.34
N GLY A 215 -22.34 10.10 -5.42
CA GLY A 215 -21.14 9.85 -4.62
C GLY A 215 -21.44 9.20 -3.28
N GLU A 216 -20.38 8.74 -2.60
CA GLU A 216 -20.44 7.97 -1.36
C GLU A 216 -19.33 8.45 -0.42
N TYR A 217 -19.64 8.69 0.86
CA TYR A 217 -18.63 9.03 1.89
C TYR A 217 -17.78 7.83 2.26
N GLU A 218 -18.41 6.67 2.36
CA GLU A 218 -17.78 5.38 2.64
C GLU A 218 -18.19 4.41 1.54
N HIS A 219 -17.23 3.61 1.08
CA HIS A 219 -17.46 2.60 0.07
C HIS A 219 -17.17 1.22 0.65
N ARG A 220 -18.05 0.26 0.36
CA ARG A 220 -17.89 -1.14 0.76
C ARG A 220 -17.50 -1.96 -0.46
N LEU A 221 -16.26 -2.43 -0.49
CA LEU A 221 -15.78 -3.31 -1.55
C LEU A 221 -16.64 -4.57 -1.64
N THR A 222 -17.22 -4.76 -2.81
CA THR A 222 -17.94 -5.96 -3.20
C THR A 222 -16.96 -7.03 -3.70
N LEU A 223 -17.42 -8.29 -3.77
CA LEU A 223 -16.62 -9.37 -4.35
C LEU A 223 -16.26 -9.12 -5.83
N ALA A 224 -17.04 -8.30 -6.54
CA ALA A 224 -16.75 -7.91 -7.92
C ALA A 224 -15.61 -6.88 -8.03
N GLU A 225 -15.33 -6.14 -6.96
CA GLU A 225 -14.29 -5.10 -6.91
C GLU A 225 -12.96 -5.62 -6.34
N ILE A 226 -12.92 -6.88 -5.90
CA ILE A 226 -11.71 -7.55 -5.43
C ILE A 226 -11.19 -8.45 -6.55
N PRO A 227 -9.86 -8.48 -6.80
CA PRO A 227 -9.27 -9.42 -7.76
C PRO A 227 -9.69 -10.86 -7.46
N ASN A 228 -10.15 -11.58 -8.48
CA ASN A 228 -10.46 -12.99 -8.35
C ASN A 228 -9.17 -13.79 -8.14
N ALA A 229 -8.99 -14.34 -6.94
CA ALA A 229 -7.90 -15.23 -6.60
C ALA A 229 -8.46 -16.60 -6.19
N THR A 230 -8.57 -17.50 -7.17
CA THR A 230 -8.81 -18.93 -6.93
C THR A 230 -7.50 -19.69 -7.04
N GLY A 231 -7.26 -20.61 -6.12
CA GLY A 231 -6.13 -21.54 -6.17
C GLY A 231 -6.56 -22.97 -5.88
N SER A 232 -5.72 -23.92 -6.29
CA SER A 232 -5.90 -25.34 -6.04
C SER A 232 -4.58 -25.95 -5.62
N PHE A 233 -4.59 -26.71 -4.53
CA PHE A 233 -3.50 -27.60 -4.17
C PHE A 233 -3.80 -29.00 -4.68
N VAL A 234 -2.86 -29.58 -5.44
CA VAL A 234 -2.92 -30.96 -5.90
C VAL A 234 -1.96 -31.80 -5.07
N PHE A 235 -2.48 -32.80 -4.37
CA PHE A 235 -1.67 -33.76 -3.63
C PHE A 235 -1.38 -34.99 -4.49
N HIS A 236 -0.11 -35.35 -4.63
CA HIS A 236 0.34 -36.56 -5.32
C HIS A 236 0.79 -37.59 -4.29
N GLY A 237 0.15 -38.76 -4.26
CA GLY A 237 0.59 -39.93 -3.52
C GLY A 237 0.81 -41.11 -4.47
N GLN A 238 1.94 -41.81 -4.33
CA GLN A 238 2.16 -43.09 -5.01
C GLN A 238 1.86 -44.21 -4.01
N GLU A 239 0.98 -45.14 -4.37
CA GLU A 239 0.75 -46.34 -3.58
C GLU A 239 2.03 -47.20 -3.58
N GLN A 240 2.62 -47.45 -2.41
CA GLN A 240 3.53 -48.59 -2.23
C GLN A 240 2.72 -49.74 -1.64
N GLY A 241 2.60 -50.83 -2.40
CA GLY A 241 1.77 -51.98 -2.06
C GLY A 241 2.00 -52.48 -0.64
N GLY A 242 0.94 -52.41 0.18
CA GLY A 242 0.90 -52.86 1.56
C GLY A 242 -0.53 -53.21 2.00
N PRO A 243 -0.69 -54.05 3.04
CA PRO A 243 -2.00 -54.59 3.42
C PRO A 243 -2.98 -53.51 3.88
N ALA A 244 -4.26 -53.77 3.61
CA ALA A 244 -5.32 -52.80 3.55
C ALA A 244 -5.77 -52.28 4.95
N TRP A 245 -5.38 -51.08 5.39
CA TRP A 245 -5.89 -50.42 6.61
C TRP A 245 -6.73 -49.14 6.36
N GLN A 246 -8.04 -49.06 6.68
CA GLN A 246 -8.95 -47.91 6.36
C GLN A 246 -8.97 -46.83 7.47
N PRO A 247 -8.41 -45.63 7.27
CA PRO A 247 -8.58 -44.53 8.22
C PRO A 247 -9.88 -43.76 7.93
N SER A 248 -10.65 -43.48 8.99
CA SER A 248 -11.82 -42.62 8.97
C SER A 248 -11.46 -41.26 9.55
N GLY A 249 -11.64 -40.21 8.76
CA GLY A 249 -11.58 -38.81 9.19
C GLY A 249 -10.17 -38.24 9.35
N VAL A 250 -10.06 -36.95 9.02
CA VAL A 250 -8.99 -36.02 9.38
C VAL A 250 -7.78 -35.98 8.42
N PHE A 251 -7.82 -34.98 7.54
CA PHE A 251 -6.63 -34.37 6.96
C PHE A 251 -6.04 -33.42 8.01
N GLY A 252 -4.94 -33.82 8.63
CA GLY A 252 -4.23 -33.00 9.60
C GLY A 252 -3.27 -33.87 10.39
N GLY A 253 -2.02 -33.95 9.94
CA GLY A 253 -0.99 -34.74 10.60
C GLY A 253 -0.68 -34.22 11.99
N SER A 254 -0.67 -35.14 12.97
CA SER A 254 0.13 -34.99 14.18
C SER A 254 1.30 -35.95 14.07
N GLU A 255 2.50 -35.37 14.05
CA GLU A 255 3.79 -36.04 14.26
C GLU A 255 4.26 -37.05 13.21
N MET A 256 5.54 -36.93 12.91
CA MET A 256 6.26 -37.72 11.92
C MET A 256 6.38 -39.17 12.41
N ASP A 257 5.55 -40.06 11.90
CA ASP A 257 5.89 -41.49 11.79
C ASP A 257 5.18 -42.11 10.58
N HIS A 258 5.89 -42.03 9.46
CA HIS A 258 5.90 -42.81 8.22
C HIS A 258 4.74 -43.73 7.75
N TYR A 259 3.49 -43.72 8.23
CA TYR A 259 2.50 -44.69 7.71
C TYR A 259 1.04 -44.26 7.79
N GLN A 260 0.54 -43.35 6.96
CA GLN A 260 -0.91 -43.29 6.70
C GLN A 260 -1.23 -42.66 5.34
N TYR A 261 -1.76 -43.43 4.37
CA TYR A 261 -2.94 -43.08 3.54
C TYR A 261 -3.49 -44.38 2.91
N LYS A 262 -4.78 -44.67 3.10
CA LYS A 262 -5.49 -45.75 2.40
C LYS A 262 -6.72 -45.18 1.73
N ALA A 263 -6.84 -45.41 0.43
CA ALA A 263 -8.00 -45.01 -0.36
C ALA A 263 -9.22 -45.89 -0.01
N LEU A 264 -10.39 -45.27 0.04
CA LEU A 264 -11.68 -45.96 0.10
C LEU A 264 -11.84 -46.75 -1.20
N SER A 265 -12.17 -48.04 -1.04
CA SER A 265 -12.31 -49.04 -2.08
C SER A 265 -13.46 -48.70 -3.02
N GLU A 266 -13.19 -48.59 -4.32
CA GLU A 266 -13.93 -49.25 -5.39
C GLU A 266 -13.19 -49.07 -6.71
N SER A 267 -13.10 -50.15 -7.47
CA SER A 267 -12.34 -50.36 -8.69
C SER A 267 -12.40 -49.19 -9.68
N TYR A 268 -11.32 -48.43 -9.80
CA TYR A 268 -11.10 -47.50 -10.92
C TYR A 268 -9.77 -47.82 -11.60
N THR A 269 -9.86 -48.46 -12.77
CA THR A 269 -8.77 -48.55 -13.74
C THR A 269 -8.66 -47.21 -14.47
N GLY A 270 -7.77 -46.33 -14.01
CA GLY A 270 -7.45 -45.07 -14.68
C GLY A 270 -7.64 -43.84 -13.79
N ALA A 271 -6.57 -43.04 -13.70
CA ALA A 271 -6.41 -41.81 -12.94
C ALA A 271 -6.30 -41.97 -11.41
N SER A 272 -5.05 -41.95 -10.93
CA SER A 272 -4.67 -41.74 -9.53
C SER A 272 -5.50 -40.62 -8.91
N SER A 273 -6.04 -40.84 -7.71
CA SER A 273 -7.00 -39.95 -7.06
C SER A 273 -6.44 -38.54 -6.83
N ILE A 274 -6.71 -37.61 -7.76
CA ILE A 274 -6.49 -36.17 -7.58
C ILE A 274 -7.62 -35.67 -6.68
N LYS A 275 -7.38 -35.57 -5.37
CA LYS A 275 -8.23 -34.76 -4.49
C LYS A 275 -7.65 -33.35 -4.46
N SER A 276 -8.31 -32.41 -5.12
CA SER A 276 -7.99 -30.99 -5.02
C SER A 276 -8.79 -30.34 -3.88
N VAL A 277 -8.12 -29.49 -3.11
CA VAL A 277 -8.80 -28.55 -2.22
C VAL A 277 -8.84 -27.21 -2.94
N ASN A 278 -10.04 -26.79 -3.34
CA ASN A 278 -10.27 -25.47 -3.90
C ASN A 278 -10.48 -24.48 -2.77
N PHE A 279 -9.82 -23.33 -2.86
CA PHE A 279 -10.10 -22.22 -1.98
C PHE A 279 -10.42 -20.98 -2.80
N SER A 280 -11.32 -20.17 -2.26
CA SER A 280 -11.64 -18.84 -2.77
C SER A 280 -11.43 -17.87 -1.61
N LEU A 281 -10.60 -16.87 -1.83
CA LEU A 281 -10.38 -15.79 -0.88
C LEU A 281 -11.38 -14.68 -1.18
N GLY A 282 -12.31 -14.44 -0.25
CA GLY A 282 -13.22 -13.29 -0.27
C GLY A 282 -12.77 -12.22 0.72
N GLY A 283 -12.97 -10.93 0.39
CA GLY A 283 -12.68 -9.85 1.32
C GLY A 283 -13.68 -9.76 2.46
N GLY A 284 -13.25 -9.26 3.63
CA GLY A 284 -14.07 -9.11 4.85
C GLY A 284 -15.19 -8.06 4.77
N GLY A 285 -15.40 -7.45 3.61
CA GLY A 285 -16.52 -6.55 3.33
C GLY A 285 -16.58 -5.31 4.22
N GLN A 286 -15.46 -4.86 4.77
CA GLN A 286 -15.40 -3.65 5.60
C GLN A 286 -15.51 -2.41 4.71
N ALA A 287 -16.30 -1.43 5.17
CA ALA A 287 -16.35 -0.13 4.52
C ALA A 287 -15.05 0.63 4.78
N HIS A 288 -14.64 1.45 3.81
CA HIS A 288 -13.53 2.37 3.97
C HIS A 288 -13.95 3.79 3.59
N ASN A 289 -13.30 4.77 4.21
CA ASN A 289 -13.45 6.17 3.82
C ASN A 289 -13.10 6.34 2.34
N ASN A 290 -14.00 6.97 1.59
CA ASN A 290 -13.85 7.27 0.17
C ASN A 290 -13.64 8.78 -0.08
N MET A 291 -13.55 9.58 0.99
CA MET A 291 -13.28 11.00 0.88
C MET A 291 -11.78 11.28 0.71
N PRO A 292 -11.37 12.10 -0.29
CA PRO A 292 -10.02 12.64 -0.33
C PRO A 292 -9.79 13.61 0.84
N PRO A 293 -8.54 13.98 1.16
CA PRO A 293 -8.26 15.06 2.09
C PRO A 293 -9.05 16.34 1.71
N TYR A 294 -9.71 16.96 2.69
CA TYR A 294 -10.58 18.11 2.44
C TYR A 294 -10.39 19.23 3.47
N LEU A 295 -10.71 20.45 3.06
CA LEU A 295 -10.87 21.62 3.92
C LEU A 295 -12.27 22.18 3.70
N THR A 296 -13.03 22.32 4.78
CA THR A 296 -14.43 22.75 4.70
C THR A 296 -14.54 24.26 4.56
N THR A 297 -15.29 24.72 3.55
CA THR A 297 -15.71 26.11 3.37
C THR A 297 -17.21 26.15 3.17
N ASN A 298 -17.82 27.31 3.42
CA ASN A 298 -19.23 27.53 3.11
C ASN A 298 -19.38 27.84 1.62
N PHE A 299 -20.58 27.59 1.08
CA PHE A 299 -20.99 28.08 -0.22
C PHE A 299 -22.13 29.07 -0.03
N ILE A 300 -22.00 30.24 -0.65
CA ILE A 300 -23.02 31.28 -0.65
C ILE A 300 -23.49 31.55 -2.07
N ILE A 301 -24.73 32.03 -2.21
CA ILE A 301 -25.37 32.32 -3.49
C ILE A 301 -25.86 33.77 -3.53
N LYS A 302 -25.60 34.43 -4.65
CA LYS A 302 -26.00 35.83 -4.87
C LYS A 302 -27.51 35.91 -5.03
N ILE A 303 -28.14 36.82 -4.27
CA ILE A 303 -29.58 37.16 -4.37
C ILE A 303 -29.82 38.15 -5.50
#